data_AF-A0A258H4E8-F1
#
_entry.id   AF-A0A258H4E8-F1
#
_cell.length_a   1.000
_cell.length_b   1.000
_cell.length_c   1.000
_cell.angle_alpha   90.00
_cell.angle_beta   90.00
_cell.angle_gamma   90.00
#
_symmetry.space_group_name_H-M   'P 1'
#
loop_
_entity.id
_entity.type
_entity.pdbx_description
1 polymer ?
#
loop_
_entity_poly.entity_id
_entity_poly.type
_entity_poly.pdbx_seq_one_letter_code
_entity_poly.pdbx_strand_id
1 'polypeptide(L)'
;MSFTMTSTVRKVREHFEPEANLDPQEQRALRGHLEQIDYAAFAANKEVLAKTLGHADLARFQRLALAAANARACWVAAAIAHSQKPSVSPQDVAQLSLLRTTYEELTEAYDALRRMVERGYLPVKSKG
;
A
#
# COMPACT_ATOMS: atom_id res chain seq x y z
N MET A 1 17.28 14.54 28.92
CA MET A 1 16.09 14.66 28.07
C MET A 1 16.51 14.40 26.63
N SER A 2 15.99 13.35 26.00
CA SER A 2 16.44 12.88 24.69
C SER A 2 15.43 13.32 23.62
N PHE A 3 15.87 14.13 22.67
CA PHE A 3 15.08 14.49 21.50
C PHE A 3 15.20 13.35 20.48
N THR A 4 14.14 12.55 20.33
CA THR A 4 14.01 11.65 19.17
C THR A 4 13.83 12.53 17.93
N MET A 5 14.89 12.73 17.16
CA MET A 5 14.79 13.32 15.83
C MET A 5 14.11 12.32 14.91
N THR A 6 12.80 12.49 14.69
CA THR A 6 12.11 11.86 13.58
C THR A 6 12.67 12.47 12.30
N SER A 7 13.59 11.75 11.66
CA SER A 7 14.03 12.04 10.30
C SER A 7 12.85 11.79 9.34
N THR A 8 11.97 12.77 9.22
CA THR A 8 11.05 12.84 8.08
C THR A 8 11.91 13.29 6.91
N VAL A 9 12.44 12.34 6.14
CA VAL A 9 12.94 12.63 4.80
C VAL A 9 11.73 13.13 4.02
N ARG A 10 11.52 14.45 4.00
CA ARG A 10 10.68 15.09 2.99
C ARG A 10 11.32 14.68 1.68
N LYS A 11 10.70 13.73 1.00
CA LYS A 11 10.95 13.48 -0.42
C LYS A 11 10.76 14.85 -1.07
N VAL A 12 11.86 15.53 -1.36
CA VAL A 12 11.84 16.72 -2.20
C VAL A 12 11.20 16.19 -3.47
N ARG A 13 9.92 16.48 -3.68
CA ARG A 13 9.38 16.42 -5.03
C ARG A 13 10.26 17.43 -5.74
N GLU A 14 11.17 16.96 -6.58
CA GLU A 14 11.60 17.77 -7.72
C GLU A 14 10.28 18.19 -8.35
N HIS A 15 9.89 19.44 -8.06
CA HIS A 15 8.75 20.03 -8.72
C HIS A 15 9.23 20.15 -10.15
N PHE A 16 8.78 19.22 -10.99
CA PHE A 16 8.99 19.33 -12.42
C PHE A 16 8.31 20.64 -12.82
N GLU A 17 9.12 21.67 -13.03
CA GLU A 17 8.68 22.87 -13.70
C GLU A 17 8.76 22.55 -15.19
N PRO A 18 7.63 22.25 -15.87
CA PRO A 18 7.66 22.12 -17.32
C PRO A 18 8.30 23.39 -17.87
N GLU A 19 9.26 23.26 -18.77
CA GLU A 19 9.88 24.41 -19.44
C GLU A 19 8.74 25.36 -19.86
N ALA A 20 8.69 26.53 -19.24
CA ALA A 20 7.53 27.42 -19.23
C ALA A 20 7.16 28.03 -20.60
N ASN A 21 7.76 27.50 -21.67
CA ASN A 21 7.71 28.01 -23.03
C ASN A 21 7.24 26.98 -24.07
N LEU A 22 6.62 25.85 -23.67
CA LEU A 22 5.93 25.00 -24.65
C LEU A 22 4.76 25.76 -25.24
N ASP A 23 4.67 25.79 -26.58
CA ASP A 23 3.52 26.40 -27.23
C ASP A 23 2.23 25.60 -26.96
N PRO A 24 1.03 26.18 -27.17
CA PRO A 24 -0.22 25.47 -26.90
C PRO A 24 -0.44 24.17 -27.69
N GLN A 25 0.27 23.96 -28.81
CA GLN A 25 0.20 22.71 -29.58
C GLN A 25 1.10 21.64 -28.96
N GLU A 26 2.33 22.00 -28.60
CA GLU A 26 3.28 21.12 -27.92
C GLU A 26 2.75 20.66 -26.57
N GLN A 27 2.10 21.56 -25.81
CA GLN A 27 1.44 21.19 -24.54
C GLN A 27 0.32 20.15 -24.75
N ARG A 28 -0.48 20.28 -25.81
CA ARG A 28 -1.53 19.29 -26.14
C ARG A 28 -0.92 17.96 -26.57
N ALA A 29 0.14 17.99 -27.37
CA ALA A 29 0.85 16.79 -27.80
C ALA A 29 1.46 16.04 -26.61
N LEU A 30 2.11 16.78 -25.69
CA LEU A 30 2.63 16.22 -24.45
C LEU A 30 1.53 15.60 -23.59
N ARG A 31 0.40 16.32 -23.41
CA ARG A 31 -0.75 15.78 -22.67
C ARG A 31 -1.29 14.49 -23.30
N GLY A 32 -1.44 14.45 -24.62
CA GLY A 32 -1.88 13.24 -25.32
C GLY A 32 -0.89 12.08 -25.14
N HIS A 33 0.42 12.36 -25.13
CA HIS A 33 1.42 11.33 -24.87
C HIS A 33 1.38 10.81 -23.42
N LEU A 34 1.20 11.70 -22.44
CA LEU A 34 1.02 11.29 -21.04
C LEU A 34 -0.23 10.43 -20.85
N GLU A 35 -1.34 10.80 -21.50
CA GLU A 35 -2.58 10.00 -21.50
C GLU A 35 -2.37 8.60 -22.12
N GLN A 36 -1.54 8.49 -23.18
CA GLN A 36 -1.15 7.19 -23.74
C GLN A 36 -0.30 6.36 -22.78
N ILE A 37 0.65 6.98 -22.08
CA ILE A 37 1.49 6.31 -21.07
C ILE A 37 0.61 5.79 -19.93
N ASP A 38 -0.31 6.61 -19.42
CA ASP A 38 -1.23 6.24 -18.34
C ASP A 38 -2.15 5.08 -18.78
N TYR A 39 -2.67 5.14 -20.00
CA TYR A 39 -3.49 4.06 -20.56
C TYR A 39 -2.69 2.77 -20.73
N ALA A 40 -1.46 2.84 -21.23
CA ALA A 40 -0.60 1.67 -21.38
C ALA A 40 -0.30 1.00 -20.02
N ALA A 41 0.01 1.79 -18.99
CA ALA A 41 0.21 1.30 -17.63
C ALA A 41 -1.07 0.67 -17.06
N PHE A 42 -2.22 1.31 -17.28
CA PHE A 42 -3.52 0.76 -16.88
C PHE A 42 -3.80 -0.59 -17.54
N ALA A 43 -3.63 -0.69 -18.87
CA ALA A 43 -3.89 -1.90 -19.64
C ALA A 43 -2.99 -3.06 -19.20
N ALA A 44 -1.69 -2.80 -19.03
CA ALA A 44 -0.73 -3.79 -18.55
C ALA A 44 -1.07 -4.28 -17.12
N ASN A 45 -1.39 -3.36 -16.21
CA ASN A 45 -1.78 -3.72 -14.84
C ASN A 45 -3.07 -4.55 -14.83
N LYS A 46 -4.09 -4.14 -15.59
CA LYS A 46 -5.35 -4.87 -15.70
C LYS A 46 -5.13 -6.30 -16.21
N GLU A 47 -4.33 -6.47 -17.25
CA GLU A 47 -4.01 -7.78 -17.82
C GLU A 47 -3.28 -8.67 -16.80
N VAL A 48 -2.16 -8.19 -16.25
CA VAL A 48 -1.33 -8.97 -15.34
C VAL A 48 -2.07 -9.30 -14.05
N LEU A 49 -2.76 -8.33 -13.45
CA LEU A 49 -3.48 -8.55 -12.19
C LEU A 49 -4.70 -9.47 -12.39
N ALA A 50 -5.48 -9.30 -13.47
CA ALA A 50 -6.59 -10.19 -13.75
C ALA A 50 -6.10 -11.62 -14.06
N LYS A 51 -4.97 -11.79 -14.76
CA LYS A 51 -4.37 -13.11 -15.01
C LYS A 51 -3.87 -13.78 -13.72
N THR A 52 -3.19 -13.03 -12.86
CA THR A 52 -2.57 -13.58 -11.64
C THR A 52 -3.59 -13.82 -10.53
N LEU A 53 -4.53 -12.89 -10.32
CA LEU A 53 -5.47 -12.92 -9.20
C LEU A 53 -6.86 -13.41 -9.62
N GLY A 54 -7.21 -13.35 -10.91
CA GLY A 54 -8.53 -13.65 -11.41
C GLY A 54 -9.51 -12.50 -11.16
N HIS A 55 -10.26 -12.60 -10.06
CA HIS A 55 -11.31 -11.66 -9.68
C HIS A 55 -11.19 -11.25 -8.21
N ALA A 56 -11.82 -10.12 -7.88
CA ALA A 56 -12.07 -9.74 -6.50
C ALA A 56 -13.48 -10.19 -6.09
N ASP A 57 -13.61 -10.72 -4.88
CA ASP A 57 -14.89 -11.04 -4.27
C ASP A 57 -14.87 -10.66 -2.78
N LEU A 58 -16.06 -10.57 -2.18
CA LEU A 58 -16.20 -10.21 -0.77
C LEU A 58 -15.49 -11.20 0.15
N ALA A 59 -15.41 -12.48 -0.21
CA ALA A 59 -14.79 -13.50 0.63
C ALA A 59 -13.27 -13.32 0.74
N ARG A 60 -12.60 -12.91 -0.34
CA ARG A 60 -11.16 -12.57 -0.36
C ARG A 60 -10.88 -11.35 0.53
N PHE A 61 -11.68 -10.30 0.40
CA PHE A 61 -11.58 -9.12 1.28
C PHE A 61 -11.77 -9.49 2.74
N GLN A 62 -12.80 -10.28 3.06
CA GLN A 62 -13.05 -10.75 4.43
C GLN A 62 -11.88 -11.56 4.99
N ARG A 63 -11.29 -12.47 4.19
CA ARG A 63 -10.12 -13.25 4.63
C ARG A 63 -8.91 -12.37 4.92
N LEU A 64 -8.59 -11.41 4.05
CA LEU A 64 -7.48 -10.49 4.29
C LEU A 64 -7.73 -9.60 5.52
N ALA A 65 -8.94 -9.03 5.64
CA ALA A 65 -9.30 -8.21 6.79
C ALA A 65 -9.19 -8.99 8.11
N LEU A 66 -9.66 -10.24 8.14
CA LEU A 66 -9.53 -11.11 9.30
C LEU A 66 -8.06 -11.45 9.61
N ALA A 67 -7.25 -11.73 8.59
CA ALA A 67 -5.82 -12.00 8.78
C ALA A 67 -5.09 -10.78 9.37
N ALA A 68 -5.33 -9.57 8.85
CA ALA A 68 -4.77 -8.34 9.39
C ALA A 68 -5.23 -8.06 10.83
N ALA A 69 -6.52 -8.29 11.13
CA ALA A 69 -7.06 -8.15 12.48
C ALA A 69 -6.40 -9.11 13.48
N ASN A 70 -6.21 -10.38 13.09
CA ASN A 70 -5.52 -11.37 13.91
C ASN A 70 -4.05 -11.00 14.14
N ALA A 71 -3.32 -10.58 13.08
CA ALA A 71 -1.93 -10.13 13.22
C ALA A 71 -1.81 -8.93 14.16
N ARG A 72 -2.74 -7.96 14.05
CA ARG A 72 -2.82 -6.82 14.98
C ARG A 72 -3.03 -7.28 16.41
N ALA A 73 -3.94 -8.22 16.64
CA ALA A 73 -4.22 -8.76 17.96
C ALA A 73 -2.97 -9.44 18.56
N CYS A 74 -2.25 -10.24 17.77
CA CYS A 74 -0.99 -10.87 18.21
C CYS A 74 0.07 -9.84 18.59
N TRP A 75 0.27 -8.80 17.76
CA TRP A 75 1.22 -7.73 18.05
C TRP A 75 0.88 -6.99 19.35
N VAL A 76 -0.39 -6.57 19.52
CA VAL A 76 -0.84 -5.85 20.72
C VAL A 76 -0.75 -6.75 21.96
N ALA A 77 -1.14 -8.02 21.85
CA ALA A 77 -1.02 -8.97 22.95
C ALA A 77 0.44 -9.17 23.40
N ALA A 78 1.37 -9.30 22.45
CA ALA A 78 2.79 -9.36 22.76
C ALA A 78 3.29 -8.08 23.44
N ALA A 79 2.86 -6.90 22.97
CA ALA A 79 3.26 -5.62 23.56
C ALA A 79 2.78 -5.49 25.02
N ILE A 80 1.53 -5.89 25.30
CA ILE A 80 0.99 -5.94 26.66
C ILE A 80 1.80 -6.91 27.52
N ALA A 81 2.12 -8.11 27.02
CA ALA A 81 2.93 -9.09 27.75
C ALA A 81 4.34 -8.56 28.06
N HIS A 82 5.00 -7.87 27.12
CA HIS A 82 6.31 -7.29 27.34
C HIS A 82 6.29 -6.11 28.33
N SER A 83 5.20 -5.34 28.40
CA SER A 83 5.07 -4.24 29.37
C SER A 83 4.99 -4.70 30.83
N GLN A 84 4.69 -5.98 31.05
CA GLN A 84 4.64 -6.58 32.38
C GLN A 84 6.02 -7.08 32.85
N LYS A 85 7.02 -7.11 31.96
CA LYS A 85 8.39 -7.54 32.29
C LYS A 85 9.16 -6.40 32.98
N PRO A 86 10.08 -6.70 33.92
CA PRO A 86 10.94 -5.68 34.54
C PRO A 86 11.83 -4.92 33.53
N SER A 87 12.19 -5.57 32.43
CA SER A 87 12.90 -4.96 31.31
C SER A 87 12.55 -5.68 30.00
N VAL A 88 12.65 -4.94 28.89
CA VAL A 88 12.41 -5.45 27.54
C VAL A 88 13.77 -5.78 26.91
N SER A 89 13.98 -7.03 26.51
CA SER A 89 15.21 -7.46 25.87
C SER A 89 15.27 -7.06 24.38
N PRO A 90 16.46 -7.01 23.75
CA PRO A 90 16.57 -6.83 22.30
C PRO A 90 15.77 -7.86 21.49
N GLN A 91 15.66 -9.09 21.98
CA GLN A 91 14.86 -10.15 21.36
C GLN A 91 13.36 -9.85 21.42
N ASP A 92 12.87 -9.32 22.55
CA ASP A 92 11.47 -8.88 22.69
C ASP A 92 11.15 -7.74 21.69
N VAL A 93 12.08 -6.78 21.53
CA VAL A 93 11.93 -5.69 20.56
C VAL A 93 11.91 -6.21 19.12
N ALA A 94 12.78 -7.17 18.79
CA ALA A 94 12.81 -7.80 17.47
C ALA A 94 11.52 -8.57 17.17
N GLN A 95 10.99 -9.32 18.15
CA GLN A 95 9.71 -10.01 18.02
C GLN A 95 8.55 -9.03 17.80
N LEU A 96 8.49 -7.95 18.59
CA LEU A 96 7.47 -6.91 18.41
C LEU A 96 7.54 -6.25 17.03
N SER A 97 8.75 -6.00 16.54
CA SER A 97 8.95 -5.40 15.22
C SER A 97 8.45 -6.33 14.12
N LEU A 98 8.76 -7.63 14.20
CA LEU A 98 8.26 -8.63 13.26
C LEU A 98 6.73 -8.72 13.27
N LEU A 99 6.11 -8.78 14.45
CA LEU A 99 4.65 -8.84 14.58
C LEU A 99 3.98 -7.59 14.01
N ARG A 100 4.54 -6.41 14.29
CA ARG A 100 4.05 -5.14 13.74
C ARG A 100 4.15 -5.12 12.21
N THR A 101 5.31 -5.46 11.66
CA THR A 101 5.51 -5.51 10.19
C THR A 101 4.54 -6.49 9.54
N THR A 102 4.32 -7.66 10.14
CA THR A 102 3.34 -8.64 9.63
C THR A 102 1.94 -8.04 9.54
N TYR A 103 1.50 -7.34 10.59
CA TYR A 103 0.22 -6.64 10.61
C TYR A 103 0.14 -5.53 9.55
N GLU A 104 1.18 -4.71 9.42
CA GLU A 104 1.24 -3.60 8.46
C GLU A 104 1.18 -4.12 7.02
N GLU A 105 1.97 -5.14 6.68
CA GLU A 105 1.98 -5.75 5.33
C GLU A 105 0.62 -6.34 4.95
N LEU A 106 -0.06 -7.01 5.88
CA LEU A 106 -1.41 -7.55 5.61
C LEU A 106 -2.46 -6.45 5.44
N THR A 107 -2.30 -5.32 6.14
CA THR A 107 -3.19 -4.16 6.00
C THR A 107 -2.97 -3.45 4.66
N GLU A 108 -1.71 -3.23 4.28
CA GLU A 108 -1.36 -2.66 2.97
C GLU A 108 -1.78 -3.58 1.83
N ALA A 109 -1.69 -4.90 1.97
CA ALA A 109 -2.19 -5.85 0.98
C ALA A 109 -3.71 -5.77 0.81
N TYR A 110 -4.46 -5.56 1.90
CA TYR A 110 -5.91 -5.33 1.84
C TYR A 110 -6.25 -4.04 1.08
N ASP A 111 -5.56 -2.94 1.39
CA ASP A 111 -5.77 -1.67 0.70
C ASP A 111 -5.33 -1.71 -0.76
N ALA A 112 -4.25 -2.44 -1.07
CA ALA A 112 -3.82 -2.70 -2.43
C ALA A 112 -4.92 -3.42 -3.22
N LEU A 113 -5.50 -4.50 -2.68
CA LEU A 113 -6.60 -5.22 -3.31
C LEU A 113 -7.83 -4.32 -3.54
N ARG A 114 -8.16 -3.47 -2.56
CA ARG A 114 -9.25 -2.49 -2.69
C ARG A 114 -8.98 -1.49 -3.81
N ARG A 115 -7.78 -0.92 -3.87
CA ARG A 115 -7.38 0.03 -4.93
C ARG A 115 -7.37 -0.62 -6.31
N MET A 116 -7.02 -1.90 -6.41
CA MET A 116 -7.12 -2.64 -7.68
C MET A 116 -8.55 -2.73 -8.20
N VAL A 117 -9.52 -2.89 -7.30
CA VAL A 117 -10.96 -2.85 -7.64
C VAL A 117 -11.39 -1.44 -8.02
N GLU A 118 -11.06 -0.43 -7.21
CA GLU A 118 -11.44 0.98 -7.45
C GLU A 118 -10.88 1.49 -8.78
N ARG A 119 -9.67 1.05 -9.16
CA ARG A 119 -9.06 1.37 -10.44
C ARG A 119 -9.58 0.52 -11.61
N GLY A 120 -10.41 -0.50 -11.37
CA GLY A 120 -10.93 -1.36 -12.43
C GLY A 120 -9.94 -2.37 -13.01
N TYR A 121 -8.86 -2.68 -12.28
CA TYR A 121 -7.90 -3.72 -12.66
C TYR A 121 -8.46 -5.12 -12.47
N LEU A 122 -9.29 -5.33 -11.44
CA LEU A 122 -9.90 -6.61 -11.16
C LEU A 122 -11.42 -6.55 -11.36
N PRO A 123 -12.03 -7.53 -12.05
CA PRO A 123 -13.47 -7.66 -12.07
C PRO A 123 -13.98 -8.04 -10.67
N VAL A 124 -15.09 -7.42 -10.25
CA VAL A 124 -15.77 -7.76 -8.99
C VAL A 124 -16.87 -8.76 -9.28
N LYS A 125 -16.80 -9.93 -8.63
CA LYS A 125 -17.90 -10.89 -8.67
C LYS A 125 -18.87 -10.56 -7.53
N SER A 126 -20.05 -9.99 -7.84
CA SER A 126 -21.13 -9.96 -6.85
C SER A 126 -21.66 -11.39 -6.69
N LYS A 127 -22.02 -11.78 -5.47
CA LYS A 127 -22.75 -13.03 -5.26
C LYS A 127 -24.04 -12.96 -6.11
N GLY A 128 -24.21 -13.92 -7.01
CA GLY A 128 -25.52 -14.35 -7.49
C GLY A 128 -26.08 -15.38 -6.53
#